data_AF-X0WV98-F1
#
_entry.id   AF-X0WV98-F1
#
_cell.length_a   1.000
_cell.length_b   1.000
_cell.length_c   1.000
_cell.angle_alpha   90.00
_cell.angle_beta   90.00
_cell.angle_gamma   90.00
#
_symmetry.space_group_name_H-M   'P 1'
#
loop_
_entity.id
_entity.type
_entity.pdbx_description
1 polymer ?
#
loop_
_entity_poly.entity_id
_entity_poly.type
_entity_poly.pdbx_seq_one_letter_code
_entity_poly.pdbx_strand_id
1 'polypeptide(L)'
;VDFYRKELYPEVTSMWYELQRAAMAAVKHPRLVTEVKRPYTTVKFKRAKGFLWMRLASGRMLAYYQPRVQKRRAPWGDMVDTIVHMGNSVTGWRAQALIPGRIFENLVQATARDVMMPGALETIRSGYRLVGRVHDELVSERPEGTGNLEEYIKAMCPELPWLQGIPIEADGWTGFRYRKG
;
A
#
# COMPACT_ATOMS: atom_id res chain seq x y z
N VAL A 1 11.16 13.99 14.25
CA VAL A 1 10.53 13.74 12.92
C VAL A 1 11.29 14.41 11.79
N ASP A 2 11.64 15.70 11.91
CA ASP A 2 12.33 16.41 10.83
C ASP A 2 13.75 15.91 10.55
N PHE A 3 14.52 15.58 11.60
CA PHE A 3 15.83 14.95 11.44
C PHE A 3 15.75 13.64 10.63
N TYR A 4 14.78 12.78 10.94
CA TYR A 4 14.56 11.52 10.21
C TYR A 4 14.21 11.77 8.74
N ARG A 5 13.35 12.77 8.47
CA ARG A 5 12.86 13.10 7.13
C ARG A 5 13.88 13.81 6.25
N LYS A 6 14.81 14.56 6.84
CA LYS A 6 15.76 15.41 6.12
C LYS A 6 17.16 14.80 6.07
N GLU A 7 17.61 14.22 7.18
CA GLU A 7 19.01 13.81 7.35
C GLU A 7 19.20 12.29 7.19
N LEU A 8 18.28 11.47 7.73
CA LEU A 8 18.47 10.01 7.74
C LEU A 8 17.86 9.30 6.51
N TYR A 9 16.65 9.67 6.12
CA TYR A 9 15.91 9.00 5.03
C TYR A 9 15.23 10.01 4.10
N PRO A 10 15.98 10.92 3.46
CA PRO A 10 15.44 11.93 2.55
C PRO A 10 14.68 11.34 1.35
N GLU A 11 15.03 10.12 0.93
CA GLU A 11 14.39 9.41 -0.17
C GLU A 11 12.92 9.10 0.08
N VAL A 12 12.52 8.92 1.34
CA VAL A 12 11.11 8.68 1.72
C VAL A 12 10.29 9.93 1.42
N THR A 13 10.75 11.10 1.87
CA THR A 13 10.02 12.35 1.60
C THR A 13 10.07 12.73 0.13
N SER A 14 11.20 12.49 -0.54
CA SER A 14 11.33 12.69 -1.99
C SER A 14 10.28 11.87 -2.76
N MET A 15 10.09 10.61 -2.37
CA MET A 15 9.10 9.73 -2.99
C MET A 15 7.67 10.26 -2.85
N TRP A 16 7.31 10.86 -1.71
CA TRP A 16 5.96 11.44 -1.52
C TRP A 16 5.69 12.54 -2.55
N TYR A 17 6.66 13.45 -2.72
CA TYR A 17 6.52 14.57 -3.65
C TYR A 17 6.63 14.13 -5.12
N GLU A 18 7.46 13.15 -5.44
CA GLU A 18 7.52 12.56 -6.79
C GLU A 18 6.19 11.91 -7.19
N LEU A 19 5.59 11.12 -6.30
CA LEU A 19 4.26 10.53 -6.52
C LEU A 19 3.21 11.62 -6.73
N GLN A 20 3.21 12.68 -5.91
CA GLN A 20 2.30 13.80 -6.08
C GLN A 20 2.47 14.50 -7.43
N ARG A 21 3.72 14.77 -7.85
CA ARG A 21 4.01 15.41 -9.14
C ARG A 21 3.53 14.55 -10.30
N ALA A 22 3.82 13.24 -10.27
CA ALA A 22 3.38 12.30 -11.29
C ALA A 22 1.84 12.21 -11.37
N ALA A 23 1.17 12.10 -10.22
CA ALA A 23 -0.29 12.08 -10.14
C ALA A 23 -0.90 13.39 -10.66
N MET A 24 -0.36 14.54 -10.28
CA MET A 24 -0.84 15.86 -10.71
C MET A 24 -0.73 16.02 -12.22
N ALA A 25 0.41 15.64 -12.79
CA ALA A 25 0.64 15.67 -14.24
C ALA A 25 -0.35 14.74 -14.99
N ALA A 26 -0.61 13.53 -14.49
CA ALA A 26 -1.61 12.63 -15.08
C ALA A 26 -3.05 13.19 -15.00
N VAL A 27 -3.39 13.93 -13.94
CA VAL A 27 -4.70 14.59 -13.82
C VAL A 27 -4.84 15.77 -14.79
N LYS A 28 -3.79 16.61 -14.88
CA LYS A 28 -3.76 17.79 -15.76
C LYS A 28 -3.66 17.43 -17.24
N HIS A 29 -3.00 16.33 -17.58
CA HIS A 29 -2.78 15.87 -18.95
C HIS A 29 -3.30 14.44 -19.14
N PRO A 30 -4.62 14.25 -19.39
CA PRO A 30 -5.24 12.91 -19.35
C PRO A 30 -4.70 11.88 -20.35
N ARG A 31 -4.03 12.34 -21.42
CA ARG A 31 -3.40 11.46 -22.41
C ARG A 31 -2.04 10.90 -21.95
N LEU A 32 -1.44 11.51 -20.92
CA LEU A 32 -0.12 11.15 -20.42
C LEU A 32 -0.22 9.99 -19.43
N VAL A 33 0.69 9.03 -19.58
CA VAL A 33 1.03 8.09 -18.51
C VAL A 33 2.29 8.65 -17.83
N THR A 34 2.21 8.88 -16.54
CA THR A 34 3.36 9.31 -15.74
C THR A 34 3.84 8.15 -14.88
N GLU A 35 5.11 8.14 -14.52
CA GLU A 35 5.68 7.08 -13.69
C GLU A 35 6.73 7.63 -12.73
N VAL A 36 6.83 6.97 -11.58
CA VAL A 36 7.90 7.15 -10.59
C VAL A 36 8.64 5.83 -10.51
N LYS A 37 9.94 5.86 -10.81
CA LYS A 37 10.83 4.69 -10.76
C LYS A 37 11.74 4.77 -9.55
N ARG A 38 11.90 3.63 -8.89
CA ARG A 38 12.85 3.34 -7.81
C ARG A 38 13.48 1.97 -8.07
N PRO A 39 14.62 1.64 -7.45
CA PRO A 39 15.35 0.39 -7.74
C PRO A 39 14.46 -0.87 -7.72
N TYR A 40 13.52 -0.95 -6.78
CA TYR A 40 12.66 -2.14 -6.59
C TYR A 40 11.18 -1.89 -6.85
N THR A 41 10.80 -0.71 -7.34
CA THR A 41 9.38 -0.40 -7.57
C THR A 41 9.17 0.63 -8.66
N THR A 42 8.13 0.42 -9.46
CA THR A 42 7.64 1.41 -10.42
C THR A 42 6.16 1.63 -10.17
N VAL A 43 5.79 2.90 -9.97
CA VAL A 43 4.40 3.32 -9.82
C VAL A 43 4.00 4.13 -11.03
N LYS A 44 2.88 3.79 -11.67
CA LYS A 44 2.38 4.51 -12.85
C LYS A 44 1.04 5.17 -12.57
N PHE A 45 0.83 6.36 -13.12
CA PHE A 45 -0.45 7.06 -13.07
C PHE A 45 -1.01 7.29 -14.46
N LYS A 46 -2.33 7.14 -14.61
CA LYS A 46 -3.05 7.44 -15.84
C LYS A 46 -4.46 7.90 -15.53
N ARG A 47 -4.90 9.01 -16.13
CA ARG A 47 -6.32 9.39 -16.06
C ARG A 47 -7.08 8.73 -17.20
N ALA A 48 -8.06 7.88 -16.89
CA ALA A 48 -8.87 7.19 -17.89
C ALA A 48 -10.23 6.80 -17.32
N LYS A 49 -11.26 6.81 -18.17
CA LYS A 49 -12.63 6.37 -17.83
C LYS A 49 -13.21 7.05 -16.58
N GLY A 50 -12.89 8.33 -16.35
CA GLY A 50 -13.37 9.09 -15.18
C GLY A 50 -12.57 8.87 -13.88
N PHE A 51 -11.48 8.09 -13.91
CA PHE A 51 -10.63 7.84 -12.75
C PHE A 51 -9.20 8.32 -12.98
N LEU A 52 -8.51 8.67 -11.90
CA LEU A 52 -7.06 8.62 -11.84
C LEU A 52 -6.69 7.22 -11.37
N TRP A 53 -6.01 6.48 -12.23
CA TRP A 53 -5.50 5.15 -11.92
C TRP A 53 -4.07 5.27 -11.41
N MET A 54 -3.76 4.48 -10.39
CA MET A 54 -2.41 4.27 -9.86
C MET A 54 -2.10 2.78 -9.93
N ARG A 55 -1.13 2.39 -10.75
CA ARG A 55 -0.66 1.02 -10.91
C ARG A 55 0.58 0.79 -10.06
N LEU A 56 0.54 -0.23 -9.22
CA LEU A 56 1.64 -0.68 -8.37
C LEU A 56 2.55 -1.68 -9.11
N ALA A 57 3.74 -1.95 -8.54
CA ALA A 57 4.68 -2.96 -9.06
C ALA A 57 4.07 -4.37 -9.12
N SER A 58 3.22 -4.72 -8.14
CA SER A 58 2.42 -5.95 -8.10
C SER A 58 1.41 -6.07 -9.25
N GLY A 59 1.17 -5.00 -10.02
CA GLY A 59 0.12 -4.90 -11.03
C GLY A 59 -1.23 -4.42 -10.48
N ARG A 60 -1.40 -4.30 -9.16
CA ARG A 60 -2.62 -3.76 -8.55
C ARG A 60 -2.94 -2.36 -9.08
N MET A 61 -4.22 -2.11 -9.29
CA MET A 61 -4.77 -0.82 -9.73
C MET A 61 -5.56 -0.18 -8.58
N LEU A 62 -5.12 0.99 -8.11
CA LEU A 62 -5.92 1.86 -7.25
C LEU A 62 -6.65 2.91 -8.11
N ALA A 63 -7.89 3.22 -7.75
CA ALA A 63 -8.76 4.10 -8.54
C ALA A 63 -9.24 5.28 -7.69
N TYR A 64 -9.06 6.49 -8.22
CA TYR A 64 -9.55 7.72 -7.61
C TYR A 64 -10.62 8.33 -8.52
N TYR A 65 -11.89 8.27 -8.11
CA TYR A 65 -13.03 8.66 -8.94
C TYR A 65 -13.15 10.19 -9.11
N GLN A 66 -13.44 10.65 -10.34
CA GLN A 66 -13.60 12.06 -10.72
C GLN A 66 -12.45 12.96 -10.21
N PRO A 67 -11.19 12.65 -10.58
CA PRO A 67 -10.06 13.45 -10.16
C PRO A 67 -10.12 14.83 -10.83
N ARG A 68 -9.88 15.89 -10.05
CA ARG A 68 -9.75 17.26 -10.55
C ARG A 68 -8.73 18.05 -9.72
N VAL A 69 -8.20 19.11 -10.30
CA VAL A 69 -7.34 20.05 -9.58
C VAL A 69 -8.21 21.14 -8.96
N GLN A 70 -7.98 21.44 -7.68
CA GLN A 70 -8.64 22.50 -6.94
C GLN A 70 -7.60 23.26 -6.14
N LYS A 71 -7.63 24.59 -6.17
CA LYS A 71 -6.81 25.41 -5.25
C LYS A 71 -7.33 25.22 -3.82
N ARG A 72 -6.45 24.86 -2.90
CA ARG A 72 -6.76 24.72 -1.47
C ARG A 72 -5.71 25.41 -0.62
N ARG A 73 -6.11 25.89 0.55
CA ARG A 73 -5.19 26.49 1.51
C ARG A 73 -4.35 25.38 2.15
N ALA A 74 -3.04 25.46 2.00
CA ALA A 74 -2.10 24.60 2.68
C ALA A 74 -2.04 24.92 4.19
N PRO A 75 -1.55 24.00 5.04
CA PRO A 75 -1.38 24.27 6.47
C PRO A 75 -0.52 25.50 6.78
N TRP A 76 0.43 25.86 5.90
CA TRP A 76 1.29 27.04 6.03
C TRP A 76 0.71 28.33 5.40
N GLY A 77 -0.54 28.30 4.94
CA GLY A 77 -1.29 29.50 4.57
C GLY A 77 -1.45 29.76 3.06
N ASP A 78 -0.58 29.19 2.22
CA ASP A 78 -0.61 29.42 0.76
C ASP A 78 -1.75 28.68 0.05
N MET A 79 -2.21 29.24 -1.08
CA MET A 79 -3.13 28.54 -1.97
C MET A 79 -2.36 27.66 -2.95
N VAL A 80 -2.52 26.35 -2.83
CA VAL A 80 -1.79 25.36 -3.64
C VAL A 80 -2.74 24.52 -4.49
N ASP A 81 -2.31 24.19 -5.71
CA ASP A 81 -3.00 23.24 -6.56
C ASP A 81 -3.02 21.85 -5.88
N THR A 82 -4.21 21.35 -5.58
CA THR A 82 -4.41 20.08 -4.90
C THR A 82 -5.28 19.17 -5.75
N ILE A 83 -4.90 17.89 -5.87
CA ILE A 83 -5.77 16.89 -6.48
C ILE A 83 -6.88 16.58 -5.50
N VAL A 84 -8.12 16.60 -5.97
CA VAL A 84 -9.27 16.09 -5.22
C VAL A 84 -9.97 15.00 -6.01
N HIS A 85 -10.49 14.00 -5.31
CA HIS A 85 -11.29 12.92 -5.88
C HIS A 85 -12.53 12.68 -5.02
N MET A 86 -13.55 12.05 -5.59
CA MET A 86 -14.71 11.62 -4.83
C MET A 86 -14.37 10.35 -4.06
N GLY A 87 -14.75 10.32 -2.78
CA GLY A 87 -14.58 9.18 -1.90
C GLY A 87 -15.73 9.08 -0.92
N ASN A 88 -15.94 7.87 -0.40
CA ASN A 88 -16.94 7.65 0.63
C ASN A 88 -16.47 8.28 1.96
N SER A 89 -17.43 8.81 2.71
CA SER A 89 -17.22 9.30 4.08
C SER A 89 -18.43 8.94 4.93
N VAL A 90 -18.35 9.16 6.24
CA VAL A 90 -19.46 8.87 7.16
C VAL A 90 -20.77 9.54 6.73
N THR A 91 -20.68 10.72 6.09
CA THR A 91 -21.84 11.50 5.62
C THR A 91 -22.14 11.30 4.13
N GLY A 92 -21.60 10.25 3.51
CA GLY A 92 -21.75 9.96 2.08
C GLY A 92 -20.59 10.45 1.21
N TRP A 93 -20.82 10.50 -0.10
CA TRP A 93 -19.81 10.85 -1.09
C TRP A 93 -19.38 12.31 -1.01
N ARG A 94 -18.08 12.55 -0.87
CA ARG A 94 -17.51 13.91 -0.84
C ARG A 94 -16.18 13.99 -1.54
N ALA A 95 -15.80 15.21 -1.93
CA ALA A 95 -14.47 15.49 -2.45
C ALA A 95 -13.43 15.41 -1.33
N GLN A 96 -12.44 14.55 -1.49
CA GLN A 96 -11.32 14.33 -0.58
C GLN A 96 -10.03 14.79 -1.25
N ALA A 97 -9.15 15.41 -0.47
CA ALA A 97 -7.84 15.84 -0.96
C ALA A 97 -6.89 14.63 -1.04
N LEU A 98 -6.30 14.45 -2.21
CA LEU A 98 -5.23 13.48 -2.44
C LEU A 98 -3.89 14.19 -2.28
N ILE A 99 -3.46 14.30 -1.02
CA ILE A 99 -2.20 14.92 -0.62
C ILE A 99 -1.03 13.91 -0.72
N PRO A 100 0.24 14.38 -0.78
CA PRO A 100 1.40 13.50 -0.97
C PRO A 100 1.45 12.30 -0.01
N GLY A 101 1.24 12.57 1.28
CA GLY A 101 1.22 11.52 2.31
C GLY A 101 0.11 10.49 2.10
N ARG A 102 -1.06 10.89 1.59
CA ARG A 102 -2.18 9.97 1.32
C ARG A 102 -1.88 9.06 0.13
N ILE A 103 -1.25 9.58 -0.92
CA ILE A 103 -0.83 8.76 -2.07
C ILE A 103 0.17 7.69 -1.61
N PHE A 104 1.16 8.10 -0.81
CA PHE A 104 2.17 7.19 -0.30
C PHE A 104 1.59 6.17 0.69
N GLU A 105 0.70 6.58 1.60
CA GLU A 105 0.01 5.65 2.51
C GLU A 105 -0.78 4.59 1.74
N ASN A 106 -1.56 5.01 0.74
CA ASN A 106 -2.33 4.10 -0.10
C ASN A 106 -1.42 3.12 -0.86
N LEU A 107 -0.27 3.60 -1.35
CA LEU A 107 0.75 2.75 -1.98
C LEU A 107 1.24 1.67 -1.01
N VAL A 108 1.66 2.07 0.20
CA VAL A 108 2.26 1.18 1.20
C VAL A 108 1.24 0.15 1.66
N GLN A 109 0.02 0.55 2.04
CA GLN A 109 -1.02 -0.37 2.49
C GLN A 109 -1.42 -1.37 1.39
N ALA A 110 -1.55 -0.89 0.15
CA ALA A 110 -1.88 -1.74 -0.98
C ALA A 110 -0.75 -2.73 -1.31
N THR A 111 0.51 -2.29 -1.22
CA THR A 111 1.69 -3.14 -1.39
C THR A 111 1.75 -4.20 -0.30
N ALA A 112 1.57 -3.83 0.98
CA ALA A 112 1.54 -4.76 2.10
C ALA A 112 0.46 -5.84 1.91
N ARG A 113 -0.73 -5.45 1.43
CA ARG A 113 -1.79 -6.38 1.08
C ARG A 113 -1.39 -7.37 -0.02
N ASP A 114 -0.67 -6.89 -1.04
CA ASP A 114 -0.19 -7.72 -2.15
C ASP A 114 0.97 -8.65 -1.73
N VAL A 115 1.72 -8.30 -0.69
CA VAL A 115 2.74 -9.17 -0.07
C VAL A 115 2.06 -10.27 0.76
N MET A 116 1.11 -9.89 1.62
CA MET A 116 0.53 -10.81 2.61
C MET A 116 -0.41 -11.86 2.00
N MET A 117 -1.15 -11.52 0.95
CA MET A 117 -2.19 -12.42 0.44
C MET A 117 -1.70 -13.71 -0.20
N PRO A 118 -0.63 -13.70 -1.02
CA PRO A 118 -0.01 -14.92 -1.49
C PRO A 118 0.39 -15.85 -0.33
N GLY A 119 1.01 -15.31 0.72
CA GLY A 119 1.37 -16.07 1.93
C GLY A 119 0.16 -16.67 2.63
N ALA A 120 -0.90 -15.89 2.83
CA ALA A 120 -2.14 -16.41 3.42
C ALA A 120 -2.76 -17.55 2.62
N LEU A 121 -2.74 -17.46 1.28
CA LEU A 121 -3.25 -18.52 0.42
C LEU A 121 -2.37 -19.77 0.49
N GLU A 122 -1.05 -19.59 0.54
CA GLU A 122 -0.10 -20.70 0.62
C GLU A 122 -0.18 -21.41 1.97
N THR A 123 -0.30 -20.68 3.07
CA THR A 123 -0.59 -21.24 4.39
C THR A 123 -1.85 -22.12 4.38
N ILE A 124 -2.93 -21.68 3.71
CA ILE A 124 -4.15 -22.50 3.55
C ILE A 124 -3.86 -23.77 2.75
N ARG A 125 -3.09 -23.69 1.65
CA ARG A 125 -2.72 -24.85 0.83
C ARG A 125 -1.87 -25.86 1.59
N SER A 126 -1.04 -25.40 2.51
CA SER A 126 -0.26 -26.24 3.43
C SER A 126 -1.12 -26.88 4.54
N GLY A 127 -2.45 -26.77 4.47
CA GLY A 127 -3.38 -27.45 5.37
C GLY A 127 -3.64 -26.71 6.69
N TYR A 128 -3.18 -25.47 6.83
CA TYR A 128 -3.47 -24.65 8.00
C TYR A 128 -4.81 -23.94 7.84
N ARG A 129 -5.69 -24.13 8.81
CA ARG A 129 -6.97 -23.44 8.87
C ARG A 129 -6.77 -22.05 9.45
N LEU A 130 -6.75 -21.04 8.60
CA LEU A 130 -6.76 -19.64 9.04
C LEU A 130 -8.10 -19.31 9.73
N VAL A 131 -8.04 -18.91 10.99
CA VAL A 131 -9.19 -18.48 11.80
C VAL A 131 -9.27 -16.96 11.93
N GLY A 132 -8.18 -16.25 11.62
CA GLY A 132 -8.15 -14.79 11.70
C GLY A 132 -6.96 -14.17 10.97
N ARG A 133 -7.07 -12.87 10.72
CA ARG A 133 -5.97 -12.00 10.30
C ARG A 133 -6.10 -10.67 11.03
N VAL A 134 -5.02 -10.23 11.67
CA VAL A 134 -4.96 -8.95 12.40
C VAL A 134 -3.74 -8.21 11.88
N HIS A 135 -3.95 -7.06 11.22
CA HIS A 135 -2.86 -6.36 10.52
C HIS A 135 -2.09 -7.30 9.57
N ASP A 136 -0.81 -7.51 9.84
CA ASP A 136 0.15 -8.39 9.17
C ASP A 136 0.25 -9.79 9.79
N GLU A 137 -0.50 -10.08 10.86
CA GLU A 137 -0.54 -11.39 11.51
C GLU A 137 -1.58 -12.32 10.86
N LEU A 138 -1.20 -13.57 10.59
CA LEU A 138 -2.10 -14.66 10.26
C LEU A 138 -2.27 -15.59 11.47
N VAL A 139 -3.52 -15.92 11.81
CA VAL A 139 -3.84 -16.80 12.94
C VAL A 139 -4.44 -18.11 12.42
N SER A 140 -3.88 -19.24 12.86
CA SER A 140 -4.38 -20.58 12.57
C SER A 140 -4.59 -21.38 13.85
N GLU A 141 -5.60 -22.24 13.84
CA GLU A 141 -5.83 -23.22 14.91
C GLU A 141 -5.66 -24.64 14.36
N ARG A 142 -5.04 -25.50 15.16
CA ARG A 142 -4.87 -26.93 14.87
C ARG A 142 -4.94 -27.76 16.16
N PRO A 143 -5.31 -29.05 16.08
CA PRO A 143 -5.15 -29.97 17.21
C PRO A 143 -3.71 -29.95 17.73
N GLU A 144 -3.57 -30.08 19.05
CA GLU A 144 -2.26 -30.12 19.71
C GLU A 144 -1.37 -31.21 19.09
N GLY A 145 -0.09 -30.89 18.87
CA GLY A 145 0.88 -31.79 18.25
C GLY A 145 0.79 -31.94 16.73
N THR A 146 -0.16 -31.27 16.05
CA THR A 146 -0.33 -31.40 14.58
C THR A 146 0.16 -30.20 13.76
N GLY A 147 0.56 -29.11 14.42
CA GLY A 147 1.08 -27.91 13.75
C GLY A 147 2.60 -27.83 13.81
N ASN A 148 3.21 -27.34 12.73
CA ASN A 148 4.63 -26.99 12.68
C ASN A 148 4.77 -25.48 12.44
N LEU A 149 5.45 -24.76 13.36
CA LEU A 149 5.61 -23.31 13.27
C LEU A 149 6.53 -22.89 12.13
N GLU A 150 7.62 -23.62 11.88
CA GLU A 150 8.57 -23.34 10.82
C GLU A 150 7.93 -23.50 9.44
N GLU A 151 7.16 -24.57 9.24
CA GLU A 151 6.37 -24.78 8.02
C GLU A 151 5.34 -23.68 7.79
N TYR A 152 4.69 -23.21 8.87
CA TYR A 152 3.72 -22.13 8.81
C TYR A 152 4.36 -20.80 8.38
N ILE A 153 5.48 -20.43 9.01
CA ILE A 153 6.25 -19.22 8.69
C ILE A 153 6.76 -19.29 7.25
N LYS A 154 7.30 -20.44 6.84
CA LYS A 154 7.76 -20.64 5.45
C LYS A 154 6.63 -20.49 4.43
N ALA A 155 5.44 -21.03 4.72
CA ALA A 155 4.28 -20.87 3.85
C ALA A 155 3.77 -19.41 3.80
N MET A 156 3.89 -18.66 4.91
CA MET A 156 3.50 -17.26 4.99
C MET A 156 4.41 -16.32 4.18
N CYS A 157 5.65 -16.74 3.88
CA CYS A 157 6.64 -15.96 3.14
C CYS A 157 7.02 -16.62 1.79
N PRO A 158 6.07 -16.80 0.85
CA PRO A 158 6.40 -17.36 -0.45
C PRO A 158 7.25 -16.38 -1.27
N GLU A 159 8.00 -16.91 -2.24
CA GLU A 159 8.74 -16.07 -3.18
C GLU A 159 7.76 -15.25 -4.04
N LEU A 160 8.01 -13.94 -4.13
CA LEU A 160 7.23 -13.00 -4.92
C LEU A 160 8.09 -12.44 -6.05
N PRO A 161 7.86 -12.81 -7.33
CA PRO A 161 8.72 -12.41 -8.44
C PRO A 161 8.88 -10.89 -8.62
N TRP A 162 7.91 -10.10 -8.15
CA TRP A 162 7.92 -8.64 -8.23
C TRP A 162 8.60 -7.95 -7.02
N LEU A 163 9.12 -8.72 -6.06
CA LEU A 163 9.83 -8.24 -4.84
C LEU A 163 11.26 -8.79 -4.73
N GLN A 164 11.89 -9.17 -5.85
CA GLN A 164 13.26 -9.70 -5.83
C GLN A 164 14.23 -8.75 -5.12
N GLY A 165 15.00 -9.29 -4.16
CA GLY A 165 15.97 -8.55 -3.36
C GLY A 165 15.40 -7.79 -2.16
N ILE A 166 14.10 -7.88 -1.88
CA ILE A 166 13.48 -7.31 -0.67
C ILE A 166 13.42 -8.40 0.42
N PRO A 167 13.99 -8.18 1.61
CA PRO A 167 13.94 -9.14 2.69
C PRO A 167 12.53 -9.16 3.32
N ILE A 168 11.68 -10.07 2.85
CA ILE A 168 10.38 -10.35 3.47
C ILE A 168 10.59 -11.47 4.48
N GLU A 169 10.35 -11.15 5.75
CA GLU A 169 10.49 -12.07 6.88
C GLU A 169 9.18 -12.11 7.69
N ALA A 170 8.95 -13.22 8.38
CA ALA A 170 7.86 -13.37 9.33
C ALA A 170 8.40 -14.01 10.60
N ASP A 171 7.83 -13.61 11.73
CA ASP A 171 8.03 -14.23 13.04
C ASP A 171 6.72 -14.88 13.50
N GLY A 172 6.79 -15.79 14.47
CA GLY A 172 5.62 -16.51 14.92
C GLY A 172 5.77 -17.18 16.28
N TRP A 173 4.63 -17.57 16.85
CA TRP A 173 4.56 -18.27 18.13
C TRP A 173 3.33 -19.18 18.16
N THR A 174 3.35 -20.21 19.00
CA THR A 174 2.24 -21.17 19.19
C THR A 174 1.81 -21.27 20.65
N GLY A 175 0.51 -21.20 20.94
CA GLY A 175 -0.01 -21.56 22.26
C GLY A 175 -1.53 -21.66 22.32
N PHE A 176 -2.05 -22.00 23.50
CA PHE A 176 -3.47 -22.31 23.71
C PHE A 176 -4.41 -21.11 23.62
N ARG A 177 -3.88 -19.88 23.62
CA ARG A 177 -4.67 -18.66 23.53
C ARG A 177 -3.94 -17.64 22.67
N TYR A 178 -4.72 -16.89 21.89
CA TYR A 178 -4.22 -15.73 21.18
C TYR A 178 -3.65 -14.72 22.20
N ARG A 179 -2.46 -14.21 21.89
CA ARG A 179 -1.89 -13.02 22.51
C ARG A 179 -1.38 -12.14 21.38
N LYS A 180 -1.63 -10.83 21.50
CA LYS A 180 -1.04 -9.85 20.60
C LYS A 180 0.44 -9.67 20.99
N GLY A 181 1.32 -9.64 19.99
CA GLY A 181 2.73 -9.29 20.16
C GLY A 181 2.92 -7.86 20.63
#